data_AF-A0A8J6NRC5-F1
#
_entry.id   AF-A0A8J6NRC5-F1
#
_cell.length_a   1.000
_cell.length_b   1.000
_cell.length_c   1.000
_cell.angle_alpha   90.00
_cell.angle_beta   90.00
_cell.angle_gamma   90.00
#
_symmetry.space_group_name_H-M   'P 1'
#
loop_
_entity.id
_entity.type
_entity.pdbx_description
1 polymer ?
#
loop_
_entity_poly.entity_id
_entity_poly.type
_entity_poly.pdbx_seq_one_letter_code
_entity_poly.pdbx_strand_id
1 'polypeptide(L)'
;MIYEKQKRYIIPFGDVPTPRAEMPEMSIDERRGNFTEVETGFPEIVAVKEAKRCLSCRRCLGCALCWAECKPEAIDFDIPDEELELEFDEVIITKGQDNAFHPFNSQLGYGSFPDVITDLQFERMLSPDGPTNGMVLSPLDGDIPRRIAVIQGHPKDDEAHLFSSLVLGVNESVLALDRAEDLEVALVSPICEAFQEKFFPEAEKIPGLKIIPGLPDAVEKGQGAEPLILKYSQNGEQKQETFDLIVILTKPKISPELVSLSKTLKQDLS
;
A
#
# COMPACT_ATOMS: atom_id res chain seq x y z
N MET A 1 4.89 -13.30 -38.34
CA MET A 1 5.33 -12.99 -36.96
C MET A 1 6.76 -13.49 -36.76
N ILE A 2 7.63 -12.77 -36.03
CA ILE A 2 9.04 -13.18 -35.79
C ILE A 2 9.15 -14.63 -35.27
N TYR A 3 8.16 -15.11 -34.50
CA TYR A 3 8.07 -16.49 -34.03
C TYR A 3 8.07 -17.55 -35.14
N GLU A 4 7.46 -17.24 -36.30
CA GLU A 4 7.43 -18.14 -37.47
C GLU A 4 8.82 -18.30 -38.10
N LYS A 5 9.71 -17.32 -37.90
CA LYS A 5 11.09 -17.37 -38.40
C LYS A 5 12.02 -18.19 -37.50
N GLN A 6 11.85 -18.12 -36.17
CA GLN A 6 12.77 -18.75 -35.22
C GLN A 6 12.31 -20.11 -34.67
N LYS A 7 11.03 -20.48 -34.82
CA LYS A 7 10.46 -21.79 -34.42
C LYS A 7 10.79 -22.24 -32.99
N ARG A 8 11.07 -21.31 -32.07
CA ARG A 8 11.41 -21.60 -30.67
C ARG A 8 10.77 -20.56 -29.76
N TYR A 9 10.06 -21.02 -28.72
CA TYR A 9 9.48 -20.19 -27.66
C TYR A 9 10.51 -19.69 -26.65
N ILE A 10 11.75 -20.18 -26.72
CA ILE A 10 12.80 -19.85 -25.78
C ILE A 10 13.76 -18.89 -26.48
N ILE A 11 13.65 -17.60 -26.16
CA ILE A 11 14.72 -16.65 -26.43
C ILE A 11 15.87 -17.02 -25.50
N PRO A 12 17.10 -17.18 -26.00
CA PRO A 12 18.26 -17.23 -25.14
C PRO A 12 18.45 -15.85 -24.51
N PHE A 13 17.98 -15.65 -23.28
CA PHE A 13 18.46 -14.52 -22.49
C PHE A 13 19.96 -14.72 -22.26
N GLY A 14 20.79 -13.71 -22.52
CA GLY A 14 22.25 -13.79 -22.26
C GLY A 14 22.59 -14.04 -20.78
N ASP A 15 21.58 -13.95 -19.93
CA ASP A 15 21.55 -14.03 -18.49
C ASP A 15 20.71 -15.22 -17.98
N VAL A 16 20.64 -16.31 -18.77
CA VAL A 16 20.35 -17.68 -18.27
C VAL A 16 21.18 -17.92 -17.00
N PRO A 17 20.63 -18.55 -15.93
CA PRO A 17 21.38 -18.82 -14.70
C PRO A 17 22.72 -19.46 -15.04
N THR A 18 23.78 -18.66 -14.90
CA THR A 18 25.13 -19.18 -14.90
C THR A 18 25.20 -20.32 -13.88
N PRO A 19 25.98 -21.39 -14.15
CA PRO A 19 26.17 -22.45 -13.18
C PRO A 19 26.51 -21.86 -11.82
N ARG A 20 25.93 -22.43 -10.76
CA ARG A 20 26.22 -22.03 -9.39
C ARG A 20 27.74 -21.99 -9.20
N ALA A 21 28.26 -20.98 -8.53
CA ALA A 21 29.65 -21.02 -8.12
C ALA A 21 29.90 -22.31 -7.31
N GLU A 22 30.90 -23.09 -7.71
CA GLU A 22 31.30 -24.28 -6.96
C GLU A 22 32.04 -23.85 -5.69
N MET A 23 31.69 -24.46 -4.57
CA MET A 23 32.32 -24.16 -3.28
C MET A 23 33.82 -24.46 -3.39
N PRO A 24 34.70 -23.47 -3.13
CA PRO A 24 36.13 -23.73 -3.07
C PRO A 24 36.43 -24.76 -1.99
N GLU A 25 37.20 -25.76 -2.38
CA GLU A 25 37.41 -26.98 -1.62
C GLU A 25 38.92 -27.23 -1.52
N MET A 26 39.45 -27.52 -0.33
CA MET A 26 40.88 -27.85 -0.16
C MET A 26 41.28 -29.07 -1.01
N SER A 27 42.52 -29.23 -1.46
CA SER A 27 42.87 -30.46 -2.20
C SER A 27 42.89 -31.71 -1.32
N ILE A 28 42.73 -32.91 -1.89
CA ILE A 28 42.76 -34.18 -1.14
C ILE A 28 44.08 -34.35 -0.37
N ASP A 29 45.20 -33.93 -0.94
CA ASP A 29 46.51 -34.05 -0.30
C ASP A 29 46.67 -33.09 0.89
N GLU A 30 46.12 -31.88 0.81
CA GLU A 30 46.13 -30.90 1.91
C GLU A 30 45.18 -31.27 3.06
N ARG A 31 44.14 -32.07 2.77
CA ARG A 31 43.20 -32.57 3.79
C ARG A 31 43.76 -33.74 4.61
N ARG A 32 44.88 -34.34 4.20
CA ARG A 32 45.43 -35.52 4.89
C ARG A 32 46.10 -35.13 6.21
N GLY A 33 45.66 -35.79 7.29
CA GLY A 33 46.33 -35.71 8.60
C GLY A 33 46.01 -34.47 9.43
N ASN A 34 44.99 -33.68 9.05
CA ASN A 34 44.47 -32.57 9.84
C ASN A 34 42.94 -32.56 9.84
N PHE A 35 42.35 -31.70 10.66
CA PHE A 35 40.88 -31.50 10.78
C PHE A 35 40.47 -30.10 10.30
N THR A 36 41.20 -29.53 9.36
CA THR A 36 40.91 -28.20 8.83
C THR A 36 39.63 -28.22 7.99
N GLU A 37 38.88 -27.12 7.99
CA GLU A 37 37.64 -26.99 7.23
C GLU A 37 37.89 -27.15 5.74
N VAL A 38 37.08 -28.02 5.11
CA VAL A 38 37.24 -28.44 3.72
C VAL A 38 36.67 -27.41 2.75
N GLU A 39 35.52 -26.84 3.09
CA GLU A 39 34.82 -25.81 2.32
C GLU A 39 35.31 -24.45 2.80
N THR A 40 36.16 -23.78 2.03
CA THR A 40 36.84 -22.55 2.52
C THR A 40 35.99 -21.28 2.38
N GLY A 41 34.75 -21.41 1.89
CA GLY A 41 33.89 -20.29 1.57
C GLY A 41 34.29 -19.56 0.28
N PHE A 42 33.43 -18.65 -0.17
CA PHE A 42 33.67 -17.83 -1.35
C PHE A 42 34.51 -16.59 -1.04
N PRO A 43 35.46 -16.21 -1.92
CA PRO A 43 36.01 -14.86 -1.93
C PRO A 43 34.89 -13.83 -2.11
N GLU A 44 35.05 -12.62 -1.55
CA GLU A 44 34.04 -11.55 -1.57
C GLU A 44 33.46 -11.29 -2.98
N ILE A 45 34.32 -11.24 -4.01
CA ILE A 45 33.89 -11.02 -5.40
C ILE A 45 32.93 -12.13 -5.87
N VAL A 46 33.23 -13.39 -5.52
CA VAL A 46 32.41 -14.56 -5.90
C VAL A 46 31.13 -14.59 -5.08
N ALA A 47 31.19 -14.27 -3.78
CA ALA A 47 30.04 -14.19 -2.90
C ALA A 47 29.03 -13.11 -3.38
N VAL A 48 29.52 -11.90 -3.73
CA VAL A 48 28.69 -10.82 -4.27
C VAL A 48 28.09 -11.20 -5.62
N LYS A 49 28.86 -11.86 -6.49
CA LYS A 49 28.36 -12.34 -7.80
C LYS A 49 27.30 -13.43 -7.63
N GLU A 50 27.50 -14.39 -6.74
CA GLU A 50 26.56 -15.48 -6.44
C GLU A 50 25.28 -14.94 -5.77
N ALA A 51 25.41 -13.95 -4.88
CA ALA A 51 24.27 -13.26 -4.29
C ALA A 51 23.43 -12.54 -5.37
N LYS A 52 24.07 -11.82 -6.31
CA LYS A 52 23.38 -11.20 -7.46
C LYS A 52 22.72 -12.22 -8.39
N ARG A 53 23.33 -13.40 -8.57
CA ARG A 53 22.78 -14.53 -9.35
C ARG A 53 21.52 -15.10 -8.69
N CYS A 54 21.57 -15.33 -7.37
CA CYS A 54 20.48 -15.95 -6.60
C CYS A 54 19.34 -14.97 -6.27
N LEU A 55 19.65 -13.69 -6.04
CA LEU A 55 18.68 -12.62 -5.74
C LEU A 55 18.05 -11.99 -6.99
N SER A 56 18.08 -12.69 -8.14
CA SER A 56 17.22 -12.36 -9.29
C SER A 56 15.75 -12.70 -8.96
N CYS A 57 15.18 -12.04 -7.95
CA CYS A 57 13.74 -11.86 -7.72
C CYS A 57 13.15 -10.94 -8.81
N ARG A 58 13.45 -11.18 -10.09
CA ARG A 58 12.96 -10.31 -11.15
C ARG A 58 11.43 -10.45 -11.23
N ARG A 59 10.69 -9.33 -11.17
CA ARG A 59 9.26 -9.30 -11.55
C ARG A 59 9.06 -9.88 -12.96
N CYS A 60 10.06 -9.73 -13.85
CA CYS A 60 10.15 -10.42 -15.13
C CYS A 60 11.03 -11.67 -15.04
N LEU A 61 10.45 -12.86 -15.26
CA LEU A 61 11.18 -14.13 -15.18
C LEU A 61 12.08 -14.43 -16.39
N GLY A 62 12.18 -13.53 -17.38
CA GLY A 62 12.93 -13.80 -18.60
C GLY A 62 12.37 -15.01 -19.36
N CYS A 63 11.04 -15.16 -19.42
CA CYS A 63 10.40 -16.27 -20.14
C CYS A 63 10.11 -15.96 -21.60
N ALA A 64 10.25 -14.69 -22.02
CA ALA A 64 9.96 -14.19 -23.37
C ALA A 64 8.53 -14.41 -23.90
N LEU A 65 7.59 -14.85 -23.06
CA LEU A 65 6.20 -15.08 -23.49
C LEU A 65 5.52 -13.78 -23.92
N CYS A 66 5.77 -12.67 -23.20
CA CYS A 66 5.25 -11.36 -23.58
C CYS A 66 5.77 -10.90 -24.95
N TRP A 67 7.05 -11.15 -25.25
CA TRP A 67 7.65 -10.84 -26.55
C TRP A 67 7.04 -11.68 -27.67
N ALA A 68 6.84 -12.97 -27.43
CA ALA A 68 6.26 -13.88 -28.42
C ALA A 68 4.82 -13.50 -28.83
N GLU A 69 4.01 -12.96 -27.90
CA GLU A 69 2.63 -12.54 -28.14
C GLU A 69 2.52 -11.08 -28.64
N CYS A 70 3.59 -10.29 -28.54
CA CYS A 70 3.60 -8.86 -28.88
C CYS A 70 3.53 -8.67 -30.41
N LYS A 71 2.32 -8.61 -30.97
CA LYS A 71 2.09 -8.33 -32.41
C LYS A 71 2.73 -7.02 -32.92
N PRO A 72 2.76 -5.93 -32.14
CA PRO A 72 3.45 -4.71 -32.55
C PRO A 72 4.98 -4.81 -32.53
N GLU A 73 5.55 -5.90 -32.01
CA GLU A 73 7.00 -6.10 -31.88
C GLU A 73 7.70 -5.01 -31.05
N ALA A 74 7.01 -4.49 -30.02
CA ALA A 74 7.45 -3.35 -29.22
C ALA A 74 8.37 -3.70 -28.03
N ILE A 75 8.59 -4.99 -27.75
CA ILE A 75 9.42 -5.43 -26.63
C ILE A 75 10.85 -5.62 -27.13
N ASP A 76 11.77 -4.83 -26.60
CA ASP A 76 13.20 -4.92 -26.84
C ASP A 76 13.92 -5.05 -25.49
N PHE A 77 14.63 -6.15 -25.30
CA PHE A 77 15.35 -6.46 -24.07
C PHE A 77 16.74 -5.84 -24.01
N ASP A 78 17.23 -5.30 -25.14
CA ASP A 78 18.57 -4.75 -25.29
C ASP A 78 18.60 -3.21 -25.14
N ILE A 79 17.46 -2.57 -24.83
CA ILE A 79 17.39 -1.13 -24.58
C ILE A 79 18.23 -0.79 -23.34
N PRO A 80 19.29 0.04 -23.47
CA PRO A 80 20.09 0.48 -22.35
C PRO A 80 19.41 1.62 -21.58
N ASP A 81 19.84 1.85 -20.34
CA ASP A 81 19.50 3.07 -19.62
C ASP A 81 20.16 4.29 -20.31
N GLU A 82 19.42 5.39 -20.44
CA GLU A 82 19.91 6.64 -21.02
C GLU A 82 19.87 7.76 -19.96
N GLU A 83 20.96 8.51 -19.82
CA GLU A 83 21.00 9.74 -19.03
C GLU A 83 20.78 10.95 -19.96
N LEU A 84 19.84 11.83 -19.60
CA LEU A 84 19.52 13.03 -20.36
C LEU A 84 20.00 14.27 -19.61
N GLU A 85 20.87 15.06 -20.25
CA GLU A 85 21.23 16.39 -19.78
C GLU A 85 20.27 17.41 -20.40
N LEU A 86 19.46 18.06 -19.55
CA LEU A 86 18.45 19.03 -19.95
C LEU A 86 18.65 20.34 -19.18
N GLU A 87 18.61 21.47 -19.89
CA GLU A 87 18.69 22.81 -19.31
C GLU A 87 17.28 23.41 -19.17
N PHE A 88 16.97 23.94 -17.99
CA PHE A 88 15.70 24.59 -17.68
C PHE A 88 15.95 25.90 -16.94
N ASP A 89 15.10 26.91 -17.18
CA ASP A 89 15.13 28.16 -16.43
C ASP A 89 14.54 28.00 -15.02
N GLU A 90 13.47 27.19 -14.90
CA GLU A 90 12.72 26.98 -13.66
C GLU A 90 12.28 25.51 -13.50
N VAL A 91 12.20 25.06 -12.25
CA VAL A 91 11.72 23.71 -11.87
C VAL A 91 10.62 23.87 -10.84
N ILE A 92 9.43 23.34 -11.13
CA ILE A 92 8.29 23.35 -10.20
C ILE A 92 8.22 21.98 -9.51
N ILE A 93 8.32 21.98 -8.19
CA ILE A 93 8.19 20.77 -7.37
C ILE A 93 6.83 20.77 -6.71
N THR A 94 5.99 19.79 -7.04
CA THR A 94 4.73 19.53 -6.35
C THR A 94 4.94 18.45 -5.29
N LYS A 95 4.52 18.70 -4.05
CA LYS A 95 4.59 17.71 -2.97
C LYS A 95 3.69 16.51 -3.32
N GLY A 96 4.30 15.44 -3.83
CA GLY A 96 3.67 14.14 -3.95
C GLY A 96 3.49 13.49 -2.58
N GLN A 97 2.43 12.73 -2.41
CA GLN A 97 2.22 11.86 -1.25
C GLN A 97 2.60 10.44 -1.62
N ASP A 98 3.15 9.71 -0.66
CA ASP A 98 3.38 8.27 -0.80
C ASP A 98 2.07 7.51 -0.52
N ASN A 99 1.96 6.30 -1.05
CA ASN A 99 0.93 5.33 -0.62
C ASN A 99 1.17 4.88 0.84
N ALA A 100 2.39 5.08 1.35
CA ALA A 100 2.71 4.86 2.75
C ALA A 100 2.08 5.92 3.66
N PHE A 101 1.58 5.49 4.82
CA PHE A 101 0.99 6.35 5.84
C PHE A 101 1.75 6.26 7.17
N HIS A 102 1.52 7.24 8.05
CA HIS A 102 2.01 7.23 9.43
C HIS A 102 1.32 6.12 10.23
N PRO A 103 2.07 5.32 11.01
CA PRO A 103 1.48 4.31 11.88
C PRO A 103 0.51 4.95 12.87
N PHE A 104 -0.65 4.32 13.04
CA PHE A 104 -1.67 4.70 14.02
C PHE A 104 -1.79 3.59 15.08
N ASN A 105 -2.71 3.78 16.03
CA ASN A 105 -2.94 2.84 17.12
C ASN A 105 -3.27 1.43 16.59
N SER A 106 -2.43 0.44 16.90
CA SER A 106 -2.64 -0.95 16.45
C SER A 106 -3.90 -1.60 17.04
N GLN A 107 -4.45 -1.06 18.14
CA GLN A 107 -5.72 -1.50 18.71
C GLN A 107 -6.91 -1.22 17.79
N LEU A 108 -6.75 -0.39 16.74
CA LEU A 108 -7.79 -0.17 15.73
C LEU A 108 -7.96 -1.36 14.78
N GLY A 109 -7.15 -2.43 14.90
CA GLY A 109 -7.41 -3.71 14.26
C GLY A 109 -6.91 -3.86 12.83
N TYR A 110 -6.33 -2.81 12.24
CA TYR A 110 -5.76 -2.88 10.88
C TYR A 110 -4.66 -3.93 10.77
N GLY A 111 -4.74 -4.75 9.72
CA GLY A 111 -3.83 -5.88 9.49
C GLY A 111 -4.10 -7.11 10.37
N SER A 112 -4.97 -7.01 11.38
CA SER A 112 -5.44 -8.15 12.19
C SER A 112 -6.82 -8.63 11.78
N PHE A 113 -7.70 -7.71 11.38
CA PHE A 113 -9.04 -8.00 10.87
C PHE A 113 -9.14 -7.58 9.40
N PRO A 114 -9.53 -8.48 8.47
CA PRO A 114 -9.64 -8.13 7.05
C PRO A 114 -10.67 -7.04 6.76
N ASP A 115 -11.73 -6.93 7.57
CA ASP A 115 -12.77 -5.90 7.48
C ASP A 115 -12.37 -4.55 8.11
N VAL A 116 -11.11 -4.41 8.53
CA VAL A 116 -10.54 -3.11 8.88
C VAL A 116 -9.60 -2.68 7.76
N ILE A 117 -10.04 -1.68 7.00
CA ILE A 117 -9.33 -1.15 5.83
C ILE A 117 -8.93 0.31 6.04
N THR A 118 -8.04 0.82 5.20
CA THR A 118 -7.72 2.26 5.16
C THR A 118 -8.62 3.01 4.21
N ASP A 119 -8.70 4.33 4.38
CA ASP A 119 -9.28 5.28 3.43
C ASP A 119 -8.86 5.02 1.97
N LEU A 120 -7.56 4.92 1.66
CA LEU A 120 -7.10 4.64 0.29
C LEU A 120 -7.57 3.28 -0.26
N GLN A 121 -7.72 2.26 0.59
CA GLN A 121 -8.27 0.97 0.17
C GLN A 121 -9.77 1.09 -0.12
N PHE A 122 -10.48 1.89 0.67
CA PHE A 122 -11.88 2.20 0.47
C PHE A 122 -12.11 3.04 -0.79
N GLU A 123 -11.26 4.03 -1.09
CA GLU A 123 -11.27 4.77 -2.35
C GLU A 123 -11.15 3.83 -3.55
N ARG A 124 -10.16 2.90 -3.52
CA ARG A 124 -10.00 1.91 -4.59
C ARG A 124 -11.21 1.00 -4.72
N MET A 125 -11.86 0.63 -3.62
CA MET A 125 -13.10 -0.14 -3.61
C MET A 125 -14.28 0.65 -4.23
N LEU A 126 -14.39 1.94 -3.92
CA LEU A 126 -15.44 2.81 -4.46
C LEU A 126 -15.20 3.18 -5.94
N SER A 127 -13.95 3.13 -6.42
CA SER A 127 -13.59 3.44 -7.79
C SER A 127 -14.27 2.51 -8.83
N PRO A 128 -14.87 3.04 -9.91
CA PRO A 128 -15.42 2.21 -11.00
C PRO A 128 -14.37 1.32 -11.69
N ASP A 129 -13.13 1.79 -11.76
CA ASP A 129 -11.97 1.02 -12.26
C ASP A 129 -11.21 0.33 -11.09
N GLY A 130 -11.89 0.21 -9.95
CA GLY A 130 -11.45 -0.48 -8.75
C GLY A 130 -11.49 -2.01 -8.88
N PRO A 131 -10.84 -2.75 -7.97
CA PRO A 131 -10.89 -4.22 -7.97
C PRO A 131 -12.32 -4.77 -7.77
N THR A 132 -13.22 -3.98 -7.20
CA THR A 132 -14.63 -4.33 -6.97
C THR A 132 -15.60 -3.62 -7.93
N ASN A 133 -15.10 -2.96 -8.99
CA ASN A 133 -15.90 -2.16 -9.93
C ASN A 133 -16.85 -1.15 -9.23
N GLY A 134 -16.41 -0.57 -8.13
CA GLY A 134 -17.19 0.40 -7.36
C GLY A 134 -18.21 -0.22 -6.40
N MET A 135 -18.19 -1.54 -6.16
CA MET A 135 -19.05 -2.17 -5.17
C MET A 135 -18.42 -2.12 -3.77
N VAL A 136 -19.23 -1.79 -2.76
CA VAL A 136 -18.83 -1.81 -1.35
C VAL A 136 -19.00 -3.22 -0.81
N LEU A 137 -17.88 -3.89 -0.49
CA LEU A 137 -17.84 -5.30 -0.11
C LEU A 137 -16.89 -5.52 1.07
N SER A 138 -17.23 -6.47 1.93
CA SER A 138 -16.30 -7.02 2.93
C SER A 138 -15.09 -7.66 2.24
N PRO A 139 -13.84 -7.30 2.62
CA PRO A 139 -12.65 -8.01 2.16
C PRO A 139 -12.53 -9.44 2.72
N LEU A 140 -13.25 -9.78 3.79
CA LEU A 140 -13.21 -11.10 4.42
C LEU A 140 -14.02 -12.14 3.62
N ASP A 141 -15.27 -11.85 3.32
CA ASP A 141 -16.22 -12.81 2.74
C ASP A 141 -16.92 -12.31 1.46
N GLY A 142 -16.79 -11.03 1.13
CA GLY A 142 -17.40 -10.41 -0.06
C GLY A 142 -18.85 -9.99 0.13
N ASP A 143 -19.41 -10.08 1.35
CA ASP A 143 -20.77 -9.62 1.61
C ASP A 143 -20.87 -8.09 1.58
N ILE A 144 -22.07 -7.57 1.28
CA ILE A 144 -22.34 -6.13 1.29
C ILE A 144 -22.57 -5.70 2.74
N PRO A 145 -21.74 -4.82 3.32
CA PRO A 145 -21.90 -4.36 4.70
C PRO A 145 -23.16 -3.51 4.83
N ARG A 146 -23.88 -3.65 5.95
CA ARG A 146 -25.03 -2.80 6.31
C ARG A 146 -24.63 -1.64 7.19
N ARG A 147 -23.57 -1.80 7.98
CA ARG A 147 -23.04 -0.74 8.85
C ARG A 147 -21.53 -0.58 8.65
N ILE A 148 -21.11 0.63 8.29
CA ILE A 148 -19.69 1.00 8.17
C ILE A 148 -19.35 2.03 9.25
N ALA A 149 -18.21 1.86 9.92
CA ALA A 149 -17.62 2.93 10.70
C ALA A 149 -16.42 3.53 9.98
N VAL A 150 -16.45 4.84 9.74
CA VAL A 150 -15.30 5.61 9.29
C VAL A 150 -14.68 6.26 10.53
N ILE A 151 -13.43 5.95 10.84
CA ILE A 151 -12.79 6.36 12.10
C ILE A 151 -11.49 7.12 11.87
N GLN A 152 -11.25 8.12 12.71
CA GLN A 152 -10.01 8.88 12.68
C GLN A 152 -8.82 8.08 13.24
N GLY A 153 -7.81 7.80 12.41
CA GLY A 153 -6.58 7.10 12.83
C GLY A 153 -5.62 7.96 13.64
N HIS A 154 -5.65 9.29 13.45
CA HIS A 154 -4.79 10.26 14.13
C HIS A 154 -5.60 11.35 14.84
N PRO A 155 -6.38 11.01 15.87
CA PRO A 155 -7.36 11.93 16.47
C PRO A 155 -6.74 13.08 17.29
N LYS A 156 -5.43 13.06 17.51
CA LYS A 156 -4.68 14.08 18.27
C LYS A 156 -3.76 14.91 17.37
N ASP A 157 -3.89 14.77 16.06
CA ASP A 157 -3.07 15.50 15.10
C ASP A 157 -3.53 16.97 14.96
N ASP A 158 -2.83 17.73 14.13
CA ASP A 158 -3.15 19.13 13.89
C ASP A 158 -4.48 19.33 13.14
N GLU A 159 -4.98 20.56 13.20
CA GLU A 159 -6.26 20.93 12.58
C GLU A 159 -6.26 20.74 11.06
N ALA A 160 -5.12 20.92 10.37
CA ALA A 160 -5.06 20.77 8.93
C ALA A 160 -5.25 19.29 8.52
N HIS A 161 -4.64 18.36 9.27
CA HIS A 161 -4.86 16.94 9.05
C HIS A 161 -6.28 16.52 9.41
N LEU A 162 -6.79 16.93 10.58
CA LEU A 162 -8.16 16.61 10.99
C LEU A 162 -9.19 17.13 9.97
N PHE A 163 -9.03 18.36 9.50
CA PHE A 163 -9.91 18.95 8.50
C PHE A 163 -9.91 18.17 7.18
N SER A 164 -8.73 17.91 6.61
CA SER A 164 -8.62 17.22 5.32
C SER A 164 -9.12 15.77 5.37
N SER A 165 -8.80 15.03 6.44
CA SER A 165 -9.25 13.65 6.63
C SER A 165 -10.76 13.57 6.90
N LEU A 166 -11.36 14.52 7.65
CA LEU A 166 -12.82 14.59 7.83
C LEU A 166 -13.56 14.83 6.51
N VAL A 167 -13.06 15.75 5.68
CA VAL A 167 -13.64 16.01 4.36
C VAL A 167 -13.56 14.75 3.48
N LEU A 168 -12.43 14.04 3.50
CA LEU A 168 -12.28 12.76 2.80
C LEU A 168 -13.30 11.73 3.31
N GLY A 169 -13.37 11.53 4.62
CA GLY A 169 -14.28 10.57 5.23
C GLY A 169 -15.76 10.82 4.91
N VAL A 170 -16.19 12.09 4.90
CA VAL A 170 -17.56 12.44 4.49
C VAL A 170 -17.78 12.15 3.00
N ASN A 171 -16.86 12.53 2.13
CA ASN A 171 -16.99 12.28 0.69
C ASN A 171 -17.06 10.78 0.37
N GLU A 172 -16.18 9.97 0.97
CA GLU A 172 -16.21 8.52 0.80
C GLU A 172 -17.49 7.91 1.36
N SER A 173 -17.99 8.41 2.50
CA SER A 173 -19.27 7.97 3.07
C SER A 173 -20.43 8.23 2.12
N VAL A 174 -20.50 9.43 1.53
CA VAL A 174 -21.53 9.78 0.52
C VAL A 174 -21.46 8.84 -0.68
N LEU A 175 -20.25 8.58 -1.18
CA LEU A 175 -20.05 7.67 -2.31
C LEU A 175 -20.48 6.23 -1.98
N ALA A 176 -20.25 5.77 -0.76
CA ALA A 176 -20.67 4.45 -0.31
C ALA A 176 -22.19 4.34 -0.17
N LEU A 177 -22.83 5.37 0.41
CA LEU A 177 -24.28 5.45 0.58
C LEU A 177 -25.03 5.48 -0.76
N ASP A 178 -24.44 6.05 -1.81
CA ASP A 178 -25.00 6.04 -3.17
C ASP A 178 -24.92 4.65 -3.84
N ARG A 179 -24.05 3.76 -3.35
CA ARG A 179 -23.76 2.44 -3.94
C ARG A 179 -24.45 1.26 -3.27
N ALA A 180 -24.86 1.42 -2.02
CA ALA A 180 -25.44 0.34 -1.22
C ALA A 180 -26.77 0.78 -0.60
N GLU A 181 -27.83 0.04 -0.92
CA GLU A 181 -29.14 0.22 -0.28
C GLU A 181 -29.09 -0.15 1.20
N ASP A 182 -29.85 0.57 2.04
CA ASP A 182 -29.94 0.35 3.48
C ASP A 182 -28.60 0.40 4.25
N LEU A 183 -27.57 1.02 3.67
CA LEU A 183 -26.28 1.23 4.33
C LEU A 183 -26.37 2.37 5.35
N GLU A 184 -25.84 2.14 6.55
CA GLU A 184 -25.59 3.17 7.54
C GLU A 184 -24.09 3.40 7.71
N VAL A 185 -23.66 4.66 7.74
CA VAL A 185 -22.27 5.04 7.98
C VAL A 185 -22.18 5.88 9.25
N ALA A 186 -21.33 5.47 10.18
CA ALA A 186 -20.97 6.26 11.35
C ALA A 186 -19.56 6.81 11.21
N LEU A 187 -19.40 8.13 11.20
CA LEU A 187 -18.09 8.78 11.16
C LEU A 187 -17.69 9.21 12.58
N VAL A 188 -16.71 8.53 13.18
CA VAL A 188 -16.22 8.79 14.54
C VAL A 188 -14.86 9.50 14.49
N SER A 189 -14.87 10.79 14.81
CA SER A 189 -13.65 11.64 14.80
C SER A 189 -13.81 12.83 15.74
N PRO A 190 -12.73 13.37 16.33
CA PRO A 190 -12.74 14.73 16.81
C PRO A 190 -13.02 15.68 15.65
N ILE A 191 -13.83 16.72 15.92
CA ILE A 191 -14.24 17.71 14.92
C ILE A 191 -13.45 18.99 15.15
N CYS A 192 -12.69 19.43 14.15
CA CYS A 192 -11.98 20.70 14.20
C CYS A 192 -12.92 21.88 13.89
N GLU A 193 -12.52 23.08 14.33
CA GLU A 193 -13.31 24.31 14.19
C GLU A 193 -13.63 24.61 12.72
N ALA A 194 -12.62 24.52 11.84
CA ALA A 194 -12.81 24.72 10.41
C ALA A 194 -13.85 23.79 9.77
N PHE A 195 -13.95 22.54 10.22
CA PHE A 195 -14.94 21.59 9.73
C PHE A 195 -16.32 21.87 10.34
N GLN A 196 -16.36 22.15 11.65
CA GLN A 196 -17.56 22.46 12.40
C GLN A 196 -18.34 23.63 11.79
N GLU A 197 -17.64 24.71 11.42
CA GLU A 197 -18.28 25.92 10.90
C GLU A 197 -18.74 25.77 9.44
N LYS A 198 -17.93 25.11 8.61
CA LYS A 198 -18.10 25.13 7.14
C LYS A 198 -18.86 23.94 6.57
N PHE A 199 -18.68 22.75 7.15
CA PHE A 199 -19.11 21.49 6.53
C PHE A 199 -20.08 20.69 7.39
N PHE A 200 -19.94 20.73 8.71
CA PHE A 200 -20.78 19.95 9.63
C PHE A 200 -22.30 20.16 9.42
N PRO A 201 -22.83 21.39 9.25
CA PRO A 201 -24.26 21.60 9.08
C PRO A 201 -24.84 20.96 7.80
N GLU A 202 -24.06 20.89 6.72
CA GLU A 202 -24.48 20.23 5.49
C GLU A 202 -24.28 18.72 5.59
N ALA A 203 -23.20 18.28 6.23
CA ALA A 203 -22.89 16.86 6.38
C ALA A 203 -23.91 16.13 7.27
N GLU A 204 -24.48 16.79 8.29
CA GLU A 204 -25.57 16.25 9.11
C GLU A 204 -26.88 16.00 8.35
N LYS A 205 -27.07 16.63 7.18
CA LYS A 205 -28.28 16.45 6.37
C LYS A 205 -28.21 15.24 5.46
N ILE A 206 -27.04 14.58 5.35
CA ILE A 206 -26.82 13.43 4.47
C ILE A 206 -27.54 12.21 5.04
N PRO A 207 -28.55 11.65 4.33
CA PRO A 207 -29.27 10.47 4.81
C PRO A 207 -28.33 9.27 4.94
N GLY A 208 -28.44 8.53 6.06
CA GLY A 208 -27.61 7.35 6.33
C GLY A 208 -26.22 7.66 6.90
N LEU A 209 -25.79 8.93 6.92
CA LEU A 209 -24.54 9.35 7.56
C LEU A 209 -24.81 9.91 8.96
N LYS A 210 -24.13 9.37 9.98
CA LYS A 210 -24.11 9.88 11.35
C LYS A 210 -22.70 10.30 11.73
N ILE A 211 -22.49 11.60 11.95
CA ILE A 211 -21.20 12.11 12.43
C ILE A 211 -21.21 12.12 13.96
N ILE A 212 -20.18 11.53 14.56
CA ILE A 212 -20.04 11.33 16.00
C ILE A 212 -18.75 12.03 16.45
N PRO A 213 -18.85 13.20 17.11
CA PRO A 213 -17.71 13.84 17.75
C PRO A 213 -17.16 12.95 18.87
N GLY A 214 -16.08 12.23 18.61
CA GLY A 214 -15.57 11.20 19.52
C GLY A 214 -14.17 10.71 19.15
N LEU A 215 -13.51 10.01 20.08
CA LEU A 215 -12.16 9.48 19.90
C LEU A 215 -12.23 7.95 19.78
N PRO A 216 -11.83 7.38 18.62
CA PRO A 216 -11.70 5.94 18.46
C PRO A 216 -10.62 5.38 19.38
N ASP A 217 -10.95 4.32 20.12
CA ASP A 217 -10.05 3.72 21.12
C ASP A 217 -9.52 2.35 20.67
N ALA A 218 -10.42 1.43 20.29
CA ALA A 218 -10.06 0.07 19.88
C ALA A 218 -11.15 -0.58 19.03
N VAL A 219 -10.75 -1.59 18.25
CA VAL A 219 -11.62 -2.49 17.52
C VAL A 219 -11.40 -3.90 18.06
N GLU A 220 -12.48 -4.57 18.41
CA GLU A 220 -12.47 -5.97 18.85
C GLU A 220 -13.35 -6.81 17.93
N LYS A 221 -13.02 -8.11 17.82
CA LYS A 221 -13.85 -9.04 17.07
C LYS A 221 -15.09 -9.43 17.89
N GLY A 222 -16.26 -9.43 17.26
CA GLY A 222 -17.47 -10.06 17.80
C GLY A 222 -17.32 -11.58 17.96
N GLN A 223 -18.32 -12.26 18.52
CA GLN A 223 -18.26 -13.71 18.68
C GLN A 223 -18.61 -14.42 17.36
N GLY A 224 -17.67 -15.17 16.78
CA GLY A 224 -17.93 -15.96 15.56
C GLY A 224 -17.82 -15.17 14.26
N ALA A 225 -18.86 -15.21 13.43
CA ALA A 225 -19.01 -14.40 12.19
C ALA A 225 -19.67 -13.04 12.48
N GLU A 226 -19.69 -12.63 13.75
CA GLU A 226 -20.32 -11.39 14.18
C GLU A 226 -19.50 -10.14 13.82
N PRO A 227 -20.17 -8.97 13.73
CA PRO A 227 -19.56 -7.72 13.31
C PRO A 227 -18.43 -7.25 14.25
N LEU A 228 -17.58 -6.37 13.75
CA LEU A 228 -16.53 -5.69 14.51
C LEU A 228 -17.14 -4.78 15.58
N ILE A 229 -16.61 -4.82 16.80
CA ILE A 229 -17.03 -3.94 17.90
C ILE A 229 -16.06 -2.76 17.96
N LEU A 230 -16.53 -1.57 17.59
CA LEU A 230 -15.79 -0.33 17.74
C LEU A 230 -16.03 0.24 19.14
N LYS A 231 -14.95 0.45 19.89
CA LYS A 231 -14.94 1.19 21.16
C LYS A 231 -14.43 2.60 20.91
N TYR A 232 -15.16 3.59 21.41
CA TYR A 232 -14.79 4.99 21.30
C TYR A 232 -15.30 5.79 22.50
N SER A 233 -14.63 6.90 22.79
CA SER A 233 -15.08 7.85 23.81
C SER A 233 -15.84 9.02 23.20
N GLN A 234 -16.96 9.37 23.80
CA GLN A 234 -17.78 10.52 23.43
C GLN A 234 -18.20 11.25 24.70
N ASN A 235 -17.88 12.54 24.82
CA ASN A 235 -18.19 13.37 26.01
C ASN A 235 -17.69 12.77 27.34
N GLY A 236 -16.57 12.04 27.31
CA GLY A 236 -16.00 11.38 28.48
C GLY A 236 -16.66 10.04 28.85
N GLU A 237 -17.71 9.61 28.14
CA GLU A 237 -18.31 8.29 28.27
C GLU A 237 -17.73 7.32 27.23
N GLN A 238 -17.49 6.09 27.65
CA GLN A 238 -17.12 4.99 26.76
C GLN A 238 -18.38 4.43 26.09
N LYS A 239 -18.36 4.33 24.77
CA LYS A 239 -19.43 3.76 23.94
C LYS A 239 -18.88 2.60 23.12
N GLN A 240 -19.77 1.68 22.78
CA GLN A 240 -19.45 0.53 21.93
C GLN A 240 -20.59 0.33 20.93
N GLU A 241 -20.26 0.19 19.66
CA GLU A 241 -21.20 -0.09 18.58
C GLU A 241 -20.60 -1.14 17.64
N THR A 242 -21.47 -1.90 16.96
CA THR A 242 -21.09 -2.98 16.04
C THR A 242 -21.16 -2.54 14.58
N PHE A 243 -20.14 -2.91 13.78
CA PHE A 243 -20.01 -2.55 12.37
C PHE A 243 -19.51 -3.73 11.55
N ASP A 244 -19.99 -3.85 10.32
CA ASP A 244 -19.59 -4.92 9.40
C ASP A 244 -18.22 -4.61 8.77
N LEU A 245 -17.92 -3.32 8.55
CA LEU A 245 -16.67 -2.84 7.99
C LEU A 245 -16.21 -1.57 8.73
N ILE A 246 -14.90 -1.45 8.94
CA ILE A 246 -14.28 -0.26 9.53
C ILE A 246 -13.26 0.32 8.56
N VAL A 247 -13.37 1.61 8.30
CA VAL A 247 -12.46 2.39 7.45
C VAL A 247 -11.67 3.34 8.34
N ILE A 248 -10.34 3.26 8.31
CA ILE A 248 -9.45 4.14 9.08
C ILE A 248 -8.96 5.26 8.17
N LEU A 249 -9.24 6.51 8.56
CA LEU A 249 -8.65 7.70 7.96
C LEU A 249 -7.18 7.79 8.35
N THR A 250 -6.29 7.80 7.36
CA THR A 250 -4.85 7.72 7.55
C THR A 250 -4.17 9.06 7.35
N LYS A 251 -2.97 9.21 7.93
CA LYS A 251 -2.10 10.36 7.67
C LYS A 251 -1.04 9.98 6.64
N PRO A 252 -1.06 10.55 5.42
CA PRO A 252 -0.10 10.22 4.38
C PRO A 252 1.31 10.63 4.77
N LYS A 253 2.32 9.90 4.28
CA LYS A 253 3.73 10.28 4.41
C LYS A 253 4.20 11.03 3.18
N ILE A 254 5.18 11.89 3.40
CA ILE A 254 5.98 12.47 2.31
C ILE A 254 6.83 11.35 1.71
N SER A 255 6.89 11.28 0.39
CA SER A 255 7.68 10.27 -0.31
C SER A 255 9.18 10.38 0.08
N PRO A 256 9.87 9.24 0.30
CA PRO A 256 11.30 9.23 0.59
C PRO A 256 12.15 9.95 -0.46
N GLU A 257 11.72 9.91 -1.73
CA GLU A 257 12.36 10.57 -2.86
C GLU A 257 12.33 12.10 -2.69
N LEU A 258 11.21 12.68 -2.24
CA LEU A 258 11.11 14.11 -1.95
C LEU A 258 12.02 14.52 -0.78
N VAL A 259 12.14 13.68 0.26
CA VAL A 259 13.07 13.91 1.36
C VAL A 259 14.52 13.90 0.87
N SER A 260 14.86 12.99 -0.05
CA SER A 260 16.18 12.95 -0.69
C SER A 260 16.42 14.21 -1.54
N LEU A 261 15.43 14.58 -2.37
CA LEU A 261 15.50 15.76 -3.24
C LEU A 261 15.69 17.06 -2.44
N SER A 262 14.97 17.21 -1.33
CA SER A 262 15.12 18.35 -0.40
C SER A 262 16.56 18.53 0.06
N LYS A 263 17.24 17.44 0.40
CA LYS A 263 18.65 17.46 0.82
C LYS A 263 19.57 17.84 -0.33
N THR A 264 19.34 17.29 -1.52
CA THR A 264 20.12 17.60 -2.73
C THR A 264 20.00 19.07 -3.11
N LEU A 265 18.79 19.62 -3.07
CA LEU A 265 18.51 21.02 -3.41
C LEU A 265 18.81 21.99 -2.26
N LYS A 266 19.03 21.49 -1.04
CA LYS A 266 19.17 22.30 0.19
C LYS A 266 17.99 23.25 0.41
N GLN A 267 16.78 22.78 0.07
CA GLN A 267 15.53 23.52 0.24
C GLN A 267 14.59 22.71 1.13
N ASP A 268 13.80 23.39 1.95
CA ASP A 268 12.75 22.73 2.73
C ASP A 268 11.56 22.42 1.82
N LEU A 269 11.35 21.13 1.56
CA LEU A 269 10.21 20.61 0.79
C LEU A 269 9.20 19.89 1.70
N SER A 270 9.39 19.95 3.03
CA SER A 270 8.50 19.31 4.01
C SER A 270 7.22 20.10 4.25
#